data_AF-A0A2G8KSN9-F1
#
_entry.id   AF-A0A2G8KSN9-F1
#
_cell.length_a   1.000
_cell.length_b   1.000
_cell.length_c   1.000
_cell.angle_alpha   90.00
_cell.angle_beta   90.00
_cell.angle_gamma   90.00
#
_symmetry.space_group_name_H-M   'P 1'
#
loop_
_entity.id
_entity.type
_entity.pdbx_description
1 polymer ?
#
loop_
_entity_poly.entity_id
_entity_poly.type
_entity_poly.pdbx_seq_one_letter_code
_entity_poly.pdbx_strand_id
1 'polypeptide(L)'
;MSYVHAISAAGIMYVLTKNCSEGAFLKCGCDDSKTGEVDENGWMWGGCSDNIKFGEKISKQFMDTVEVDSDANSLMNLHNNEAGRKAVRSTLEKRCKCHGVSGSCTLQTCWTQLSDFSTIGRFLRKKYLTASQVDLSRGHLTQSNDFMEVEGDTLAPSKRDLVFLDESPDYCKTNDTIGYSGMVGRECIKKSAIDPTVKDEDAISWLKTSCSRLCRSCGLKVKKKRVVESSNCNCKFMWCCSVKCDQCTKRVTKYTCQPE
;
A
#
# COMPACT_ATOMS: atom_id res chain seq x y z
N MET A 1 11.79 -5.30 7.02
CA MET A 1 10.52 -5.85 7.55
C MET A 1 9.47 -4.79 7.86
N SER A 2 9.86 -3.56 8.22
CA SER A 2 8.94 -2.46 8.56
C SER A 2 7.74 -2.25 7.63
N TYR A 3 7.98 -2.15 6.31
CA TYR A 3 6.91 -2.00 5.32
C TYR A 3 5.94 -3.18 5.29
N VAL A 4 6.42 -4.41 5.49
CA VAL A 4 5.60 -5.63 5.46
C VAL A 4 4.61 -5.65 6.62
N HIS A 5 5.06 -5.30 7.83
CA HIS A 5 4.18 -5.16 8.99
C HIS A 5 3.12 -4.07 8.76
N ALA A 6 3.55 -2.90 8.29
CA ALA A 6 2.64 -1.79 8.02
C ALA A 6 1.58 -2.11 6.96
N ILE A 7 1.98 -2.66 5.80
CA ILE A 7 1.03 -2.96 4.71
C ILE A 7 0.08 -4.11 5.10
N SER A 8 0.55 -5.10 5.87
CA SER A 8 -0.29 -6.20 6.37
C SER A 8 -1.33 -5.71 7.39
N ALA A 9 -0.91 -4.92 8.39
CA ALA A 9 -1.84 -4.34 9.37
C ALA A 9 -2.86 -3.40 8.71
N ALA A 10 -2.42 -2.62 7.72
CA ALA A 10 -3.29 -1.79 6.88
C ALA A 10 -4.27 -2.64 6.07
N GLY A 11 -3.81 -3.74 5.45
CA GLY A 11 -4.63 -4.65 4.66
C GLY A 11 -5.74 -5.32 5.48
N ILE A 12 -5.41 -5.80 6.68
CA ILE A 12 -6.40 -6.38 7.61
C ILE A 12 -7.44 -5.34 8.01
N MET A 13 -7.01 -4.15 8.43
CA MET A 13 -7.92 -3.04 8.77
C MET A 13 -8.82 -2.67 7.58
N TYR A 14 -8.25 -2.60 6.37
CA TYR A 14 -8.95 -2.25 5.14
C TYR A 14 -10.07 -3.24 4.83
N VAL A 15 -9.74 -4.53 4.73
CA VAL A 15 -10.71 -5.58 4.37
C VAL A 15 -11.81 -5.70 5.41
N LEU A 16 -11.47 -5.65 6.70
CA LEU A 16 -12.47 -5.76 7.77
C LEU A 16 -13.41 -4.56 7.82
N THR A 17 -12.89 -3.34 7.61
CA THR A 17 -13.71 -2.14 7.50
C THR A 17 -14.63 -2.23 6.29
N LYS A 18 -14.09 -2.60 5.12
CA LYS A 18 -14.84 -2.70 3.86
C LYS A 18 -15.98 -3.71 3.95
N ASN A 19 -15.70 -4.91 4.45
CA ASN A 19 -16.69 -5.96 4.66
C ASN A 19 -17.78 -5.53 5.66
N CYS A 20 -17.39 -4.76 6.68
CA CYS A 20 -18.32 -4.23 7.65
C CYS A 20 -19.35 -3.29 7.02
N SER A 21 -18.89 -2.32 6.22
CA SER A 21 -19.74 -1.36 5.51
C SER A 21 -20.61 -2.01 4.44
N GLU A 22 -20.17 -3.13 3.87
CA GLU A 22 -20.93 -3.91 2.89
C GLU A 22 -21.97 -4.84 3.54
N GLY A 23 -22.06 -4.86 4.87
CA GLY A 23 -23.02 -5.68 5.60
C GLY A 23 -22.66 -7.18 5.62
N ALA A 24 -21.40 -7.53 5.36
CA ALA A 24 -20.94 -8.93 5.39
C ALA A 24 -20.88 -9.51 6.82
N PHE A 25 -20.92 -8.66 7.85
CA PHE A 25 -20.86 -9.05 9.26
C PHE A 25 -22.11 -8.60 10.02
N LEU A 26 -22.65 -9.47 10.87
CA LEU A 26 -23.86 -9.18 11.66
C LEU A 26 -23.63 -8.21 12.83
N LYS A 27 -22.39 -8.12 13.36
CA LYS A 27 -22.06 -7.40 14.60
C LYS A 27 -21.40 -6.04 14.37
N CYS A 28 -21.41 -5.54 13.13
CA CYS A 28 -20.89 -4.23 12.81
C CYS A 28 -21.67 -3.64 11.63
N GLY A 29 -21.51 -2.34 11.40
CA GLY A 29 -22.14 -1.63 10.29
C GLY A 29 -21.40 -0.33 10.00
N CYS A 30 -22.05 0.55 9.25
CA CYS A 30 -21.55 1.88 8.92
C CYS A 30 -21.27 2.74 10.17
N ASP A 31 -20.43 3.75 10.02
CA ASP A 31 -20.24 4.79 11.03
C ASP A 31 -21.31 5.88 10.88
N ASP A 32 -22.36 5.81 11.71
CA ASP A 32 -23.47 6.77 11.68
C ASP A 32 -23.23 8.02 12.53
N SER A 33 -22.02 8.21 13.08
CA SER A 33 -21.75 9.28 14.05
C SER A 33 -21.97 10.70 13.54
N LYS A 34 -21.91 10.92 12.22
CA LYS A 34 -22.16 12.22 11.58
C LYS A 34 -23.46 12.25 10.76
N THR A 35 -24.17 11.14 10.67
CA THR A 35 -25.33 11.01 9.79
C THR A 35 -26.40 12.04 10.17
N GLY A 36 -26.84 12.85 9.20
CA GLY A 36 -27.83 13.92 9.41
C GLY A 36 -27.24 15.30 9.72
N GLU A 37 -25.93 15.41 9.97
CA GLU A 37 -25.27 16.71 10.12
C GLU A 37 -25.22 17.45 8.77
N VAL A 38 -25.45 18.77 8.80
CA VAL A 38 -25.33 19.65 7.62
C VAL A 38 -24.01 20.40 7.71
N ASP A 39 -23.20 20.31 6.66
CA ASP A 39 -21.94 21.05 6.55
C ASP A 39 -22.19 22.53 6.23
N GLU A 40 -21.21 23.38 6.53
CA GLU A 40 -21.26 24.83 6.27
C GLU A 40 -21.51 25.17 4.79
N ASN A 41 -21.15 24.27 3.87
CA ASN A 41 -21.35 24.45 2.43
C ASN A 41 -22.71 23.90 1.92
N GLY A 42 -23.64 23.59 2.82
CA GLY A 42 -25.03 23.22 2.47
C GLY A 42 -25.25 21.78 2.01
N TRP A 43 -24.25 20.90 2.14
CA TRP A 43 -24.41 19.47 1.89
C TRP A 43 -24.59 18.69 3.19
N MET A 44 -25.20 17.50 3.10
CA MET A 44 -25.56 16.70 4.27
C MET A 44 -24.68 15.46 4.39
N TRP A 45 -24.32 15.09 5.62
CA TRP A 45 -23.72 13.80 5.92
C TRP A 45 -24.79 12.70 5.89
N GLY A 46 -24.51 11.61 5.17
CA GLY A 46 -25.42 10.47 5.09
C GLY A 46 -24.86 9.37 4.18
N GLY A 47 -25.65 8.32 3.95
CA GLY A 47 -25.15 7.11 3.30
C GLY A 47 -24.41 6.21 4.29
N CYS A 48 -23.49 5.38 3.80
CA CYS A 48 -22.71 4.46 4.64
C CYS A 48 -21.26 4.94 4.73
N SER A 49 -20.91 5.57 5.84
CA SER A 49 -19.52 5.92 6.15
C SER A 49 -18.76 4.69 6.63
N ASP A 50 -17.54 4.50 6.14
CA ASP A 50 -16.73 3.33 6.48
C ASP A 50 -16.32 3.32 7.97
N ASN A 51 -16.65 2.23 8.68
CA ASN A 51 -16.38 2.10 10.12
C ASN A 51 -14.93 1.70 10.41
N ILE A 52 -14.03 2.66 10.25
CA ILE A 52 -12.59 2.44 10.45
C ILE A 52 -12.23 2.08 11.89
N LYS A 53 -13.02 2.50 12.90
CA LYS A 53 -12.76 2.16 14.30
C LYS A 53 -12.90 0.66 14.54
N PHE A 54 -13.90 0.04 13.90
CA PHE A 54 -14.07 -1.41 13.92
C PHE A 54 -12.85 -2.12 13.30
N GLY A 55 -12.48 -1.76 12.06
CA GLY A 55 -11.35 -2.39 11.38
C GLY A 55 -10.02 -2.20 12.12
N GLU A 56 -9.78 -1.01 12.69
CA GLU A 56 -8.59 -0.72 13.48
C GLU A 56 -8.52 -1.61 14.74
N LYS A 57 -9.64 -1.73 15.46
CA LYS A 57 -9.75 -2.56 16.67
C LYS A 57 -9.40 -4.02 16.38
N ILE A 58 -10.00 -4.60 15.33
CA ILE A 58 -9.77 -6.01 15.01
C ILE A 58 -8.36 -6.22 14.44
N SER A 59 -7.84 -5.28 13.64
CA SER A 59 -6.45 -5.34 13.15
C SER A 59 -5.45 -5.38 14.31
N LYS A 60 -5.65 -4.56 15.36
CA LYS A 60 -4.85 -4.63 16.60
C LYS A 60 -4.96 -5.99 17.27
N GLN A 61 -6.17 -6.50 17.45
CA GLN A 61 -6.40 -7.80 18.10
C GLN A 61 -5.80 -9.01 17.35
N PHE A 62 -5.56 -8.89 16.05
CA PHE A 62 -5.00 -9.98 15.25
C PHE A 62 -3.49 -9.88 15.08
N MET A 63 -2.98 -8.68 14.79
CA MET A 63 -1.55 -8.46 14.50
C MET A 63 -0.74 -8.21 15.77
N ASP A 64 -1.25 -7.43 16.70
CA ASP A 64 -0.44 -6.95 17.84
C ASP A 64 -0.36 -8.01 18.95
N THR A 65 -1.26 -9.00 18.97
CA THR A 65 -1.22 -10.11 19.94
C THR A 65 -0.10 -11.11 19.68
N VAL A 66 0.50 -11.09 18.49
CA VAL A 66 1.63 -11.95 18.13
C VAL A 66 2.95 -11.37 18.68
N GLU A 67 3.00 -10.06 18.89
CA GLU A 67 4.16 -9.32 19.40
C GLU A 67 4.13 -9.33 20.94
N VAL A 68 4.37 -10.51 21.54
CA VAL A 68 4.22 -10.74 22.99
C VAL A 68 5.43 -10.25 23.79
N ASP A 69 6.61 -10.28 23.18
CA ASP A 69 7.86 -9.96 23.87
C ASP A 69 8.08 -8.44 23.96
N SER A 70 8.78 -8.00 25.01
CA SER A 70 9.22 -6.60 25.13
C SER A 70 10.58 -6.37 24.47
N ASP A 71 10.90 -7.15 23.44
CA ASP A 71 12.15 -7.03 22.70
C ASP A 71 12.08 -5.91 21.65
N ALA A 72 13.25 -5.52 21.13
CA ALA A 72 13.35 -4.43 20.17
C ALA A 72 12.50 -4.71 18.91
N ASN A 73 12.48 -5.96 18.43
CA ASN A 73 11.74 -6.34 17.23
C ASN A 73 10.23 -6.24 17.45
N SER A 74 9.70 -6.76 18.56
CA SER A 74 8.26 -6.66 18.86
C SER A 74 7.81 -5.21 18.96
N LEU A 75 8.60 -4.34 19.61
CA LEU A 75 8.29 -2.90 19.69
C LEU A 75 8.34 -2.24 18.31
N MET A 76 9.32 -2.56 17.47
CA MET A 76 9.42 -2.09 16.08
C MET A 76 8.21 -2.56 15.25
N ASN A 77 7.81 -3.82 15.40
CA ASN A 77 6.68 -4.41 14.69
C ASN A 77 5.37 -3.74 15.10
N LEU A 78 5.12 -3.55 16.39
CA LEU A 78 3.95 -2.83 16.92
C LEU A 78 3.89 -1.38 16.40
N HIS A 79 5.01 -0.67 16.38
CA HIS A 79 5.10 0.68 15.82
C HIS A 79 4.72 0.71 14.33
N ASN A 80 5.29 -0.21 13.54
CA ASN A 80 5.03 -0.27 12.11
C ASN A 80 3.60 -0.74 11.78
N ASN A 81 3.03 -1.67 12.57
CA ASN A 81 1.61 -2.05 12.46
C ASN A 81 0.71 -0.83 12.67
N GLU A 82 1.00 -0.01 13.67
CA GLU A 82 0.25 1.22 13.95
C GLU A 82 0.42 2.27 12.86
N ALA A 83 1.63 2.44 12.31
CA ALA A 83 1.86 3.31 11.16
C ALA A 83 1.03 2.87 9.94
N GLY A 84 0.91 1.55 9.72
CA GLY A 84 0.03 0.94 8.73
C GLY A 84 -1.44 1.32 8.91
N ARG A 85 -1.99 1.12 10.11
CA ARG A 85 -3.39 1.49 10.43
C ARG A 85 -3.63 2.99 10.28
N LYS A 86 -2.67 3.82 10.71
CA LYS A 86 -2.76 5.28 10.51
C LYS A 86 -2.71 5.69 9.05
N ALA A 87 -1.98 4.98 8.20
CA ALA A 87 -1.99 5.24 6.77
C ALA A 87 -3.41 5.09 6.18
N VAL A 88 -4.14 4.02 6.56
CA VAL A 88 -5.54 3.82 6.14
C VAL A 88 -6.40 5.02 6.54
N ARG A 89 -6.31 5.46 7.80
CA ARG A 89 -7.06 6.61 8.31
C ARG A 89 -6.67 7.93 7.61
N SER A 90 -5.38 8.15 7.38
CA SER A 90 -4.87 9.36 6.75
C SER A 90 -5.23 9.48 5.26
N THR A 91 -5.57 8.37 4.61
CA THR A 91 -6.02 8.35 3.22
C THR A 91 -7.54 8.23 3.08
N LEU A 92 -8.33 8.45 4.12
CA LEU A 92 -9.79 8.46 3.98
C LEU A 92 -10.24 9.59 3.03
N GLU A 93 -11.20 9.28 2.18
CA GLU A 93 -11.77 10.22 1.22
C GLU A 93 -13.20 10.57 1.61
N LYS A 94 -13.60 11.81 1.34
CA LYS A 94 -15.02 12.21 1.35
C LYS A 94 -15.59 11.92 -0.04
N ARG A 95 -16.61 11.06 -0.11
CA ARG A 95 -17.33 10.76 -1.35
C ARG A 95 -18.73 11.33 -1.26
N CYS A 96 -19.20 11.91 -2.35
CA CYS A 96 -20.48 12.61 -2.40
C CYS A 96 -21.31 12.13 -3.57
N LYS A 97 -22.64 12.08 -3.38
CA LYS A 97 -23.63 11.83 -4.43
C LYS A 97 -24.53 13.05 -4.59
N CYS A 98 -24.69 13.48 -5.82
CA CYS A 98 -25.54 14.60 -6.19
C CYS A 98 -26.98 14.13 -6.48
N HIS A 99 -27.96 14.87 -5.96
CA HIS A 99 -29.38 14.51 -5.99
C HIS A 99 -30.26 15.62 -6.60
N GLY A 100 -29.68 16.67 -7.17
CA GLY A 100 -30.43 17.76 -7.79
C GLY A 100 -31.06 17.35 -9.13
N VAL A 101 -31.98 18.19 -9.61
CA VAL A 101 -32.68 18.01 -10.90
C VAL A 101 -31.67 17.75 -12.01
N SER A 102 -31.93 16.73 -12.84
CA SER A 102 -31.06 16.29 -13.94
C SER A 102 -29.62 15.94 -13.53
N GLY A 103 -29.39 15.54 -12.27
CA GLY A 103 -28.07 15.17 -11.75
C GLY A 103 -27.21 16.35 -11.27
N SER A 104 -27.81 17.52 -11.07
CA SER A 104 -27.11 18.68 -10.50
C SER A 104 -26.71 18.44 -9.03
N CYS A 105 -25.65 19.12 -8.57
CA CYS A 105 -25.13 19.01 -7.20
C CYS A 105 -25.65 20.10 -6.26
N THR A 106 -26.82 20.67 -6.53
CA THR A 106 -27.47 21.66 -5.65
C THR A 106 -27.82 21.07 -4.29
N LEU A 107 -28.19 19.79 -4.28
CA LEU A 107 -28.27 18.96 -3.08
C LEU A 107 -27.30 17.79 -3.26
N GLN A 108 -26.45 17.54 -2.28
CA GLN A 108 -25.57 16.38 -2.27
C GLN A 108 -25.47 15.78 -0.87
N THR A 109 -25.30 14.46 -0.83
CA THR A 109 -25.07 13.70 0.39
C THR A 109 -23.66 13.12 0.35
N CYS A 110 -22.89 13.26 1.42
CA CYS A 110 -21.53 12.75 1.48
C CYS A 110 -21.32 11.77 2.64
N TRP A 111 -20.39 10.85 2.45
CA TRP A 111 -19.92 9.88 3.44
C TRP A 111 -18.39 9.79 3.40
N THR A 112 -17.78 9.25 4.45
CA THR A 112 -16.37 8.88 4.43
C THR A 112 -16.20 7.50 3.84
N GLN A 113 -15.24 7.35 2.93
CA GLN A 113 -14.93 6.09 2.28
C GLN A 113 -13.42 5.82 2.28
N LEU A 114 -13.04 4.56 2.41
CA LEU A 114 -11.69 4.09 2.20
C LEU A 114 -11.23 4.43 0.79
N SER A 115 -10.02 5.00 0.69
CA SER A 115 -9.29 5.10 -0.58
C SER A 115 -9.10 3.72 -1.23
N ASP A 116 -8.81 3.68 -2.52
CA ASP A 116 -8.28 2.45 -3.13
C ASP A 116 -7.02 1.97 -2.38
N PHE A 117 -6.89 0.66 -2.17
CA PHE A 117 -5.75 0.11 -1.44
C PHE A 117 -4.41 0.41 -2.12
N SER A 118 -4.41 0.64 -3.44
CA SER A 118 -3.23 1.11 -4.19
C SER A 118 -2.76 2.50 -3.73
N THR A 119 -3.66 3.39 -3.32
CA THR A 119 -3.34 4.71 -2.74
C THR A 119 -2.71 4.56 -1.36
N ILE A 120 -3.23 3.67 -0.52
CA ILE A 120 -2.63 3.33 0.78
C ILE A 120 -1.22 2.74 0.59
N GLY A 121 -1.07 1.81 -0.36
CA GLY A 121 0.22 1.19 -0.68
C GLY A 121 1.27 2.21 -1.17
N ARG A 122 0.87 3.17 -2.01
CA ARG A 122 1.73 4.29 -2.44
C ARG A 122 2.09 5.22 -1.28
N PHE A 123 1.13 5.52 -0.40
CA PHE A 123 1.37 6.33 0.79
C PHE A 123 2.42 5.68 1.71
N LEU A 124 2.25 4.39 2.02
CA LEU A 124 3.21 3.63 2.82
C LEU A 124 4.56 3.48 2.13
N ARG A 125 4.59 3.37 0.79
CA ARG A 125 5.85 3.31 0.03
C ARG A 125 6.66 4.59 0.20
N LYS A 126 6.01 5.77 0.24
CA LYS A 126 6.69 7.03 0.52
C LYS A 126 7.30 7.01 1.93
N LYS A 127 6.56 6.50 2.92
CA LYS A 127 7.05 6.32 4.30
C LYS A 127 8.22 5.33 4.40
N TYR A 128 8.23 4.28 3.58
CA TYR A 128 9.34 3.33 3.50
C TYR A 128 10.64 3.99 3.00
N LEU A 129 10.54 4.87 1.99
CA LEU A 129 11.71 5.57 1.45
C LEU A 129 12.32 6.59 2.42
N THR A 130 11.55 7.05 3.41
CA THR A 130 11.98 7.99 4.45
C THR A 130 11.95 7.35 5.84
N ALA A 131 12.05 6.02 5.92
CA ALA A 131 12.04 5.30 7.19
C ALA A 131 13.31 5.64 7.99
N SER A 132 13.18 5.64 9.31
CA SER A 132 14.28 6.00 10.21
C SER A 132 14.83 4.78 10.94
N GLN A 133 16.15 4.71 11.08
CA GLN A 133 16.77 3.74 11.98
C GLN A 133 16.51 4.14 13.43
N VAL A 134 16.21 3.15 14.26
CA VAL A 134 15.96 3.33 15.69
C VAL A 134 16.76 2.33 16.50
N ASP A 135 17.05 2.70 17.74
CA ASP A 135 17.65 1.85 18.76
C ASP A 135 16.68 1.64 19.92
N LEU A 136 16.95 0.63 20.75
CA LEU A 136 16.20 0.38 21.97
C LEU A 136 16.94 1.00 23.16
N SER A 137 16.39 2.06 23.73
CA SER A 137 16.91 2.71 24.95
C SER A 137 15.87 2.69 26.06
N ARG A 138 16.23 2.13 27.22
CA ARG A 138 15.37 2.02 28.42
C ARG A 138 13.95 1.48 28.13
N GLY A 139 13.83 0.51 27.21
CA GLY A 139 12.55 -0.10 26.83
C GLY A 139 11.70 0.72 25.85
N HIS A 140 12.24 1.80 25.30
CA HIS A 140 11.59 2.64 24.29
C HIS A 140 12.43 2.73 23.01
N LEU A 141 11.74 2.84 21.86
CA LEU A 141 12.40 3.09 20.58
C LEU A 141 12.83 4.57 20.50
N THR A 142 14.10 4.80 20.24
CA THR A 142 14.71 6.13 20.08
C THR A 142 15.39 6.23 18.73
N GLN A 143 15.39 7.39 18.06
CA GLN A 143 16.05 7.54 16.76
C GLN A 143 17.59 7.48 16.91
N SER A 144 18.26 6.73 16.03
CA SER A 144 19.71 6.42 16.14
C SER A 144 20.64 7.61 15.89
N ASN A 145 20.17 8.69 15.26
CA ASN A 145 21.01 9.85 14.88
C ASN A 145 21.00 10.99 15.91
N ASP A 146 20.46 10.78 17.10
CA ASP A 146 20.44 11.82 18.14
C ASP A 146 21.75 11.81 18.93
N PHE A 147 22.83 12.30 18.31
CA PHE A 147 24.13 12.57 18.96
C PHE A 147 24.07 13.78 19.91
N MET A 148 22.89 14.34 20.15
CA MET A 148 22.67 15.34 21.19
C MET A 148 21.91 14.68 22.33
N GLU A 149 22.66 14.12 23.29
CA GLU A 149 22.20 14.02 24.68
C GLU A 149 21.98 15.44 25.22
N VAL A 150 20.93 16.13 24.76
CA VAL A 150 20.34 17.21 25.54
C VAL A 150 19.55 16.50 26.62
N GLU A 151 19.99 16.69 27.87
CA GLU A 151 19.29 16.22 29.06
C GLU A 151 17.77 16.42 28.91
N GLY A 152 17.04 15.34 28.67
CA GLY A 152 15.60 15.27 28.93
C GLY A 152 14.67 14.82 27.81
N ASP A 153 15.07 14.75 26.53
CA ASP A 153 14.07 14.51 25.47
C ASP A 153 14.62 13.71 24.27
N THR A 154 14.89 12.41 24.47
CA THR A 154 15.08 11.49 23.33
C THR A 154 13.78 11.45 22.52
N LEU A 155 13.80 11.99 21.30
CA LEU A 155 12.60 12.11 20.47
C LEU A 155 12.12 10.74 20.01
N ALA A 156 11.00 10.29 20.59
CA ALA A 156 10.32 9.09 20.14
C ALA A 156 9.89 9.23 18.67
N PRO A 157 10.03 8.17 17.85
CA PRO A 157 9.66 8.24 16.44
C PRO A 157 8.17 8.53 16.28
N SER A 158 7.83 9.34 15.28
CA SER A 158 6.44 9.62 14.96
C SER A 158 5.72 8.32 14.59
N LYS A 159 4.57 8.07 15.22
CA LYS A 159 3.72 6.89 14.99
C LYS A 159 3.15 6.79 13.56
N ARG A 160 3.41 7.77 12.69
CA ARG A 160 3.01 7.77 11.26
C ARG A 160 4.16 7.39 10.33
N ASP A 161 5.37 7.29 10.86
CA ASP A 161 6.58 6.98 10.10
C ASP A 161 7.02 5.54 10.36
N LEU A 162 7.66 4.94 9.36
CA LEU A 162 8.17 3.58 9.50
C LEU A 162 9.56 3.63 10.13
N VAL A 163 9.85 2.63 10.96
CA VAL A 163 11.14 2.51 11.66
C VAL A 163 11.74 1.13 11.43
N PHE A 164 13.07 1.04 11.46
CA PHE A 164 13.80 -0.21 11.33
C PHE A 164 14.98 -0.25 12.32
N LEU A 165 15.36 -1.45 12.74
CA LEU A 165 16.52 -1.67 13.63
C LEU A 165 17.78 -1.93 12.79
N ASP A 166 17.69 -2.91 11.89
CA ASP A 166 18.82 -3.38 11.10
C ASP A 166 18.81 -2.86 9.66
N GLU A 167 20.00 -2.58 9.15
CA GLU A 167 20.29 -2.33 7.73
C GLU A 167 19.80 -3.48 6.86
N SER A 168 19.31 -3.14 5.66
CA SER A 168 18.86 -4.16 4.72
C SER A 168 20.04 -4.94 4.13
N PRO A 169 19.94 -6.27 3.97
CA PRO A 169 21.00 -7.07 3.35
C PRO A 169 21.14 -6.77 1.86
N ASP A 170 22.23 -7.24 1.27
CA ASP A 170 22.42 -7.24 -0.17
C ASP A 170 21.48 -8.26 -0.85
N TYR A 171 20.39 -7.76 -1.44
CA TYR A 171 19.41 -8.58 -2.17
C TYR A 171 19.88 -9.05 -3.56
N CYS A 172 21.08 -8.65 -4.01
CA CYS A 172 21.59 -9.08 -5.32
C CYS A 172 21.86 -10.59 -5.35
N LYS A 173 22.43 -11.13 -4.27
CA LYS A 173 22.84 -12.52 -4.15
C LYS A 173 21.74 -13.38 -3.54
N THR A 174 21.73 -14.65 -3.92
CA THR A 174 20.87 -15.65 -3.29
C THR A 174 21.36 -15.92 -1.87
N ASN A 175 20.42 -15.93 -0.93
CA ASN A 175 20.63 -16.30 0.45
C ASN A 175 19.46 -17.17 0.91
N ASP A 176 19.66 -18.49 0.86
CA ASP A 176 18.61 -19.47 1.16
C ASP A 176 18.26 -19.53 2.66
N THR A 177 19.17 -19.13 3.56
CA THR A 177 18.90 -19.16 5.01
C THR A 177 17.87 -18.10 5.41
N ILE A 178 17.83 -16.97 4.70
CA ILE A 178 16.87 -15.88 4.93
C ILE A 178 15.74 -15.91 3.87
N GLY A 179 15.84 -16.77 2.86
CA GLY A 179 14.81 -16.96 1.82
C GLY A 179 14.84 -15.95 0.68
N TYR A 180 15.97 -15.29 0.42
CA TYR A 180 16.12 -14.37 -0.71
C TYR A 180 16.69 -15.10 -1.93
N SER A 181 15.91 -15.21 -3.01
CA SER A 181 16.33 -15.91 -4.23
C SER A 181 17.38 -15.16 -5.08
N GLY A 182 17.75 -13.93 -4.70
CA GLY A 182 18.61 -13.06 -5.50
C GLY A 182 17.91 -12.41 -6.69
N MET A 183 18.68 -11.71 -7.53
CA MET A 183 18.12 -10.95 -8.68
C MET A 183 18.16 -11.71 -10.01
N VAL A 184 18.81 -12.88 -10.06
CA VAL A 184 18.92 -13.71 -11.27
C VAL A 184 17.53 -14.18 -11.73
N GLY A 185 17.25 -14.09 -13.03
CA GLY A 185 15.97 -14.49 -13.63
C GLY A 185 14.85 -13.46 -13.50
N ARG A 186 15.00 -12.43 -12.66
CA ARG A 186 13.95 -11.40 -12.48
C ARG A 186 13.73 -10.59 -13.76
N GLU A 187 12.47 -10.29 -14.03
CA GLU A 187 12.08 -9.41 -15.13
C GLU A 187 12.36 -7.94 -14.76
N CYS A 188 12.89 -7.19 -15.72
CA CYS A 188 13.11 -5.76 -15.61
C CYS A 188 12.47 -5.04 -16.80
N ILE A 189 12.10 -3.77 -16.59
CA ILE A 189 11.40 -2.99 -17.61
C ILE A 189 12.38 -1.97 -18.21
N LYS A 190 12.43 -1.92 -19.55
CA LYS A 190 13.11 -0.85 -20.29
C LYS A 190 12.11 0.24 -20.66
N LYS A 191 12.60 1.46 -20.88
CA LYS A 191 11.78 2.61 -21.33
C LYS A 191 10.86 2.28 -22.51
N SER A 192 11.33 1.48 -23.47
CA SER A 192 10.56 1.06 -24.66
C SER A 192 9.44 0.06 -24.38
N ALA A 193 9.40 -0.53 -23.18
CA ALA A 193 8.45 -1.55 -22.77
C ALA A 193 7.52 -1.07 -21.64
N ILE A 194 7.56 0.21 -21.29
CA ILE A 194 6.64 0.80 -20.31
C ILE A 194 5.25 0.91 -20.94
N ASP A 195 4.22 0.54 -20.18
CA ASP A 195 2.83 0.66 -20.58
C ASP A 195 2.43 2.15 -20.77
N PRO A 196 1.96 2.56 -21.96
CA PRO A 196 1.55 3.94 -22.24
C PRO A 196 0.37 4.44 -21.39
N THR A 197 -0.40 3.55 -20.77
CA THR A 197 -1.55 3.91 -19.92
C THR A 197 -1.14 4.41 -18.54
N VAL A 198 0.10 4.13 -18.11
CA VAL A 198 0.63 4.60 -16.84
C VAL A 198 0.87 6.11 -16.93
N LYS A 199 0.17 6.89 -16.11
CA LYS A 199 0.28 8.36 -16.05
C LYS A 199 1.07 8.88 -14.84
N ASP A 200 1.36 8.02 -13.87
CA ASP A 200 2.08 8.38 -12.65
C ASP A 200 3.57 8.60 -12.98
N GLU A 201 4.02 9.87 -12.92
CA GLU A 201 5.39 10.25 -13.29
C GLU A 201 6.47 9.60 -12.41
N ASP A 202 6.20 9.48 -11.11
CA ASP A 202 7.09 8.83 -10.15
C ASP A 202 7.23 7.33 -10.49
N ALA A 203 6.12 6.68 -10.83
CA ALA A 203 6.11 5.29 -11.26
C ALA A 203 6.90 5.11 -12.57
N ILE A 204 6.68 5.97 -13.57
CA ILE A 204 7.41 5.94 -14.85
C ILE A 204 8.91 6.11 -14.62
N SER A 205 9.32 7.07 -13.78
CA SER A 205 10.72 7.33 -13.44
C SER A 205 11.38 6.10 -12.82
N TRP A 206 10.70 5.49 -11.84
CA TRP A 206 11.18 4.29 -11.15
C TRP A 206 11.27 3.05 -12.06
N LEU A 207 10.36 2.93 -13.04
CA LEU A 207 10.33 1.86 -14.03
C LEU A 207 11.43 2.02 -15.09
N LYS A 208 11.73 3.25 -15.54
CA LYS A 208 12.80 3.52 -16.53
C LYS A 208 14.15 2.98 -16.10
N THR A 209 14.45 3.03 -14.80
CA THR A 209 15.72 2.59 -14.21
C THR A 209 15.69 1.14 -13.71
N SER A 210 14.58 0.41 -13.90
CA SER A 210 14.37 -0.96 -13.41
C SER A 210 15.51 -1.91 -13.79
N CYS A 211 15.89 -2.00 -15.07
CA CYS A 211 16.99 -2.89 -15.48
C CYS A 211 18.36 -2.48 -14.93
N SER A 212 18.57 -1.18 -14.65
CA SER A 212 19.81 -0.71 -14.03
C SER A 212 19.88 -1.11 -12.56
N ARG A 213 18.76 -0.95 -11.83
CA ARG A 213 18.65 -1.23 -10.39
C ARG A 213 18.53 -2.72 -10.05
N LEU A 214 17.91 -3.51 -10.92
CA LEU A 214 17.70 -4.95 -10.66
C LEU A 214 18.85 -5.79 -11.19
N CYS A 215 19.38 -5.47 -12.39
CA CYS A 215 20.40 -6.30 -13.03
C CYS A 215 21.80 -5.67 -12.89
N ARG A 216 22.00 -4.47 -13.45
CA ARG A 216 23.35 -3.91 -13.63
C ARG A 216 24.05 -3.57 -12.31
N SER A 217 23.35 -2.99 -11.34
CA SER A 217 23.90 -2.72 -10.01
C SER A 217 24.31 -3.98 -9.25
N CYS A 218 23.75 -5.13 -9.63
CA CYS A 218 24.11 -6.44 -9.10
C CYS A 218 25.16 -7.19 -9.94
N GLY A 219 25.76 -6.54 -10.95
CA GLY A 219 26.72 -7.19 -11.87
C GLY A 219 26.08 -8.14 -12.88
N LEU A 220 24.75 -8.15 -13.03
CA LEU A 220 24.03 -9.04 -13.95
C LEU A 220 23.81 -8.41 -15.32
N LYS A 221 23.83 -9.23 -16.38
CA LYS A 221 23.53 -8.82 -17.76
C LYS A 221 22.02 -8.81 -18.01
N VAL A 222 21.56 -7.90 -18.85
CA VAL A 222 20.16 -7.79 -19.25
C VAL A 222 19.93 -8.58 -20.55
N LYS A 223 19.27 -9.74 -20.47
CA LYS A 223 18.96 -10.58 -21.63
C LYS A 223 17.53 -10.35 -22.12
N LYS A 224 17.37 -10.16 -23.42
CA LYS A 224 16.06 -10.05 -24.09
C LYS A 224 15.46 -11.44 -24.33
N LYS A 225 14.18 -11.63 -24.00
CA LYS A 225 13.41 -12.84 -24.26
C LYS A 225 12.15 -12.47 -25.05
N ARG A 226 11.96 -13.06 -26.23
CA ARG A 226 10.73 -12.90 -27.00
C ARG A 226 9.73 -13.95 -26.51
N VAL A 227 8.58 -13.49 -26.03
CA VAL A 227 7.50 -14.34 -25.50
C VAL A 227 6.25 -14.07 -26.32
N VAL A 228 5.48 -15.12 -26.60
CA VAL A 228 4.16 -14.99 -27.20
C VAL A 228 3.15 -14.90 -26.06
N GLU A 229 2.47 -13.78 -25.94
CA GLU A 229 1.39 -13.59 -24.97
C GLU A 229 0.04 -13.70 -25.67
N SER A 230 -0.91 -14.42 -25.07
CA SER A 230 -2.29 -14.50 -25.54
C SER A 230 -3.15 -13.54 -24.74
N SER A 231 -3.98 -12.76 -25.42
CA SER A 231 -4.90 -11.81 -24.81
C SER A 231 -6.20 -11.72 -25.58
N ASN A 232 -7.29 -11.42 -24.88
CA ASN A 232 -8.58 -11.16 -25.50
C ASN A 232 -8.49 -9.91 -26.39
N CYS A 233 -9.00 -10.01 -27.61
CA CYS A 233 -9.02 -8.93 -28.60
C CYS A 233 -10.34 -8.94 -29.38
N ASN A 234 -10.56 -7.90 -30.20
CA ASN A 234 -11.73 -7.78 -31.08
C ASN A 234 -13.07 -8.05 -30.38
N CYS A 235 -13.17 -7.65 -29.11
CA CYS A 235 -14.33 -7.90 -28.28
C CYS A 235 -15.57 -7.19 -28.83
N LYS A 236 -16.62 -7.95 -29.12
CA LYS A 236 -17.92 -7.46 -29.57
C LYS A 236 -18.97 -7.70 -28.49
N PHE A 237 -19.69 -6.63 -28.15
CA PHE A 237 -20.87 -6.74 -27.30
C PHE A 237 -22.01 -7.33 -28.12
N MET A 238 -22.55 -8.45 -27.66
CA MET A 238 -23.75 -9.07 -28.19
C MET A 238 -24.93 -8.52 -27.40
N TRP A 239 -25.89 -7.91 -28.10
CA TRP A 239 -27.07 -7.33 -27.47
C TRP A 239 -27.81 -8.39 -26.63
N CYS A 240 -27.86 -8.14 -25.32
CA CYS A 240 -28.34 -8.99 -24.22
C CYS A 240 -27.58 -10.31 -24.00
N CYS A 241 -26.57 -10.44 -23.14
CA CYS A 241 -25.74 -9.51 -22.35
C CYS A 241 -24.32 -10.12 -22.26
N SER A 242 -23.71 -10.43 -23.41
CA SER A 242 -22.42 -11.12 -23.43
C SER A 242 -21.41 -10.40 -24.29
N VAL A 243 -20.15 -10.41 -23.85
CA VAL A 243 -19.03 -9.94 -24.65
C VAL A 243 -18.35 -11.17 -25.22
N LYS A 244 -18.30 -11.27 -26.55
CA LYS A 244 -17.51 -12.30 -27.24
C LYS A 244 -16.21 -11.67 -27.73
N CYS A 245 -15.08 -12.25 -27.34
CA CYS A 245 -13.75 -11.82 -27.75
C CYS A 245 -13.03 -12.95 -28.47
N ASP A 246 -12.15 -12.59 -29.40
CA ASP A 246 -11.22 -13.52 -30.02
C ASP A 246 -9.97 -13.67 -29.13
N GLN A 247 -9.25 -14.79 -29.25
CA GLN A 247 -7.91 -14.95 -28.66
C GLN A 247 -6.86 -14.46 -29.66
N CYS A 248 -6.22 -13.33 -29.36
CA CYS A 248 -5.07 -12.83 -30.14
C CYS A 248 -3.76 -13.15 -29.45
N THR A 249 -2.79 -13.61 -30.23
CA THR A 249 -1.40 -13.75 -29.77
C THR A 249 -0.56 -12.56 -30.21
N LYS A 250 0.17 -11.93 -29.28
CA LYS A 250 1.12 -10.87 -29.54
C LYS A 250 2.53 -11.30 -29.16
N ARG A 251 3.51 -11.03 -30.03
CA ARG A 251 4.93 -11.20 -29.69
C ARG A 251 5.40 -10.01 -28.87
N VAL A 252 5.73 -10.24 -27.61
CA VAL A 252 6.19 -9.21 -26.67
C VAL A 252 7.66 -9.49 -26.32
N THR A 253 8.45 -8.42 -26.16
CA THR A 253 9.84 -8.53 -25.74
C THR A 253 9.95 -8.22 -24.26
N LYS A 254 10.38 -9.22 -23.49
CA LYS A 254 10.67 -9.11 -22.06
C LYS A 254 12.17 -9.03 -21.83
N TYR A 255 12.59 -8.45 -20.71
CA TYR A 255 14.00 -8.34 -20.33
C TYR A 255 14.20 -8.98 -18.97
N THR A 256 15.22 -9.82 -18.84
CA THR A 256 15.51 -10.54 -17.59
C THR A 256 16.97 -10.36 -17.18
N CYS A 257 17.24 -10.36 -15.88
CA CYS A 257 18.59 -10.37 -15.33
C CYS A 257 19.19 -11.78 -15.46
N GLN A 258 20.42 -11.89 -15.95
CA GLN A 258 21.12 -13.16 -16.15
C GLN A 258 22.57 -13.05 -15.65
N PRO A 259 23.17 -14.17 -15.23
CA PRO A 259 24.61 -14.23 -14.94
C PRO A 259 25.44 -13.88 -16.19
N GLU A 260 26.72 -13.57 -15.99
CA GLU A 260 27.64 -13.22 -17.08
C GLU A 260 27.84 -14.32 -18.13
#